data_AF-A0A812P462-F1
#
_entry.id   AF-A0A812P462-F1
#
_cell.length_a   1.000
_cell.length_b   1.000
_cell.length_c   1.000
_cell.angle_alpha   90.00
_cell.angle_beta   90.00
_cell.angle_gamma   90.00
#
_symmetry.space_group_name_H-M   'P 1'
#
loop_
_entity.id
_entity.type
_entity.pdbx_description
1 polymer ?
#
loop_
_entity_poly.entity_id
_entity_poly.type
_entity_poly.pdbx_seq_one_letter_code
_entity_poly.pdbx_strand_id
1 'polypeptide(L)'
;MHRGLPVVARRFLSRKSWALPQPPAAVAVRPAPWPLARFISTSVPRLAAEPEAEAPDLEELREKIAEAHAQLQELDEKLKASKADLQQAVRRHSQDLDNDTKYAYTKFALSLLHVPDNLERAIDSVKTDELDESEELRKEVEGVKKVRHTVEEALAKFGITKMKALDADFDPAHHEAMFAMEMPGKVESIRDTKNSDARLAAERSQKIQNPVAKIEVAVGTFKDQGWGNCKGNLYLTLLEGDTVLACRNLYGTYRSNGYQHGPQPPPLTLSDSEDVVRLAKPGCFYRMEYTVGAGGGHVLEVQNWTCAIYECEPPPEPTVHVVQVKEIRDRKNTDSRQTAESSKKIRHPVGKIEVAVGTFKDQGWGNCKGNLYLTLLEGDTVLACRNLYGTYRTNGYQHGPQPPPLTLSGSEDVVRLAKPGCCYRMEYTVGAGGGHVLVVENWTCTIHERKQPEPSTEPTNEPSNELSNEPSNEPGN
;
A
#
# COMPACT_ATOMS: atom_id res chain seq x y z
N MET A 1 -48.03 -37.90 14.18
CA MET A 1 -46.57 -38.10 14.31
C MET A 1 -45.84 -36.78 14.06
N HIS A 2 -45.63 -35.92 15.06
CA HIS A 2 -44.65 -34.82 14.98
C HIS A 2 -44.03 -34.71 16.37
N ARG A 3 -42.82 -35.25 16.54
CA ARG A 3 -42.03 -35.18 17.76
C ARG A 3 -41.21 -33.90 17.71
N GLY A 4 -41.57 -32.91 18.52
CA GLY A 4 -40.77 -31.71 18.76
C GLY A 4 -39.55 -32.03 19.63
N LEU A 5 -38.41 -31.50 19.21
CA LEU A 5 -37.08 -31.59 19.80
C LEU A 5 -36.96 -30.82 21.14
N PRO A 6 -35.94 -31.13 21.96
CA PRO A 6 -35.87 -30.71 23.36
C PRO A 6 -35.31 -29.29 23.53
N VAL A 7 -35.86 -28.59 24.52
CA VAL A 7 -35.33 -27.36 25.10
C VAL A 7 -34.10 -27.71 25.94
N VAL A 8 -32.92 -27.26 25.51
CA VAL A 8 -31.70 -27.27 26.33
C VAL A 8 -31.54 -25.90 26.98
N ALA A 9 -31.76 -25.88 28.29
CA ALA A 9 -31.58 -24.73 29.15
C ALA A 9 -30.12 -24.27 29.16
N ARG A 10 -29.88 -22.98 28.86
CA ARG A 10 -28.62 -22.30 29.19
C ARG A 10 -28.72 -21.68 30.58
N ARG A 11 -27.74 -22.07 31.39
CA ARG A 11 -27.53 -21.75 32.79
C ARG A 11 -27.33 -20.25 32.99
N PHE A 12 -28.09 -19.72 33.95
CA PHE A 12 -28.04 -18.37 34.49
C PHE A 12 -26.60 -17.88 34.74
N LEU A 13 -26.25 -16.73 34.16
CA LEU A 13 -25.46 -15.72 34.86
C LEU A 13 -26.42 -14.57 35.17
N SER A 14 -26.59 -14.36 36.47
CA SER A 14 -27.47 -13.40 37.11
C SER A 14 -27.43 -12.04 36.41
N ARG A 15 -28.56 -11.64 35.83
CA ARG A 15 -28.86 -10.23 35.54
C ARG A 15 -28.92 -9.53 36.90
N LYS A 16 -27.79 -9.00 37.38
CA LYS A 16 -27.83 -7.86 38.29
C LYS A 16 -28.43 -6.71 37.49
N SER A 17 -29.71 -6.49 37.74
CA SER A 17 -30.48 -5.32 37.37
C SER A 17 -29.64 -4.06 37.58
N TRP A 18 -29.23 -3.42 36.49
CA TRP A 18 -28.91 -2.00 36.54
C TRP A 18 -30.26 -1.28 36.57
N ALA A 19 -30.84 -1.19 37.76
CA ALA A 19 -31.93 -0.27 37.99
C ALA A 19 -31.38 1.12 37.70
N LEU A 20 -31.97 1.82 36.72
CA LEU A 20 -31.82 3.27 36.62
C LEU A 20 -32.08 3.86 38.01
N PRO A 21 -31.21 4.71 38.56
CA PRO A 21 -31.55 5.45 39.75
C PRO A 21 -32.78 6.31 39.39
N GLN A 22 -33.92 5.98 39.98
CA GLN A 22 -35.07 6.86 40.00
C GLN A 22 -34.56 8.22 40.52
N PRO A 23 -34.87 9.34 39.84
CA PRO A 23 -34.54 10.65 40.42
C PRO A 23 -35.21 10.73 41.79
N PRO A 24 -34.53 11.29 42.82
CA PRO A 24 -35.19 11.51 44.10
C PRO A 24 -36.48 12.27 43.84
N ALA A 25 -37.60 11.76 44.37
CA ALA A 25 -38.89 12.42 44.28
C ALA A 25 -38.70 13.90 44.62
N ALA A 26 -39.12 14.78 43.70
CA ALA A 26 -39.03 16.22 43.87
C ALA A 26 -39.62 16.58 45.22
N VAL A 27 -38.77 16.98 46.16
CA VAL A 27 -39.20 17.60 47.41
C VAL A 27 -39.77 18.95 47.00
N ALA A 28 -41.08 18.98 46.76
CA ALA A 28 -41.83 20.20 46.62
C ALA A 28 -41.72 20.95 47.95
N VAL A 29 -40.80 21.91 48.01
CA VAL A 29 -40.80 22.93 49.06
C VAL A 29 -42.08 23.74 48.86
N ARG A 30 -43.14 23.34 49.55
CA ARG A 30 -44.34 24.16 49.70
C ARG A 30 -43.90 25.46 50.35
N PRO A 31 -44.18 26.64 49.76
CA PRO A 31 -43.97 27.89 50.50
C PRO A 31 -44.85 27.83 51.75
N ALA A 32 -44.24 28.05 52.91
CA ALA A 32 -45.00 28.19 54.15
C ALA A 32 -46.05 29.30 53.96
N PRO A 33 -47.33 29.08 54.31
CA PRO A 33 -48.29 30.16 54.31
C PRO A 33 -47.82 31.20 55.34
N TRP A 34 -47.57 32.41 54.86
CA TRP A 34 -47.54 33.64 55.65
C TRP A 34 -48.65 33.58 56.71
N PRO A 35 -48.36 33.91 57.99
CA PRO A 35 -49.40 33.94 59.00
C PRO A 35 -50.36 35.07 58.62
N LEU A 36 -51.60 34.68 58.34
CA LEU A 36 -52.75 35.56 58.20
C LEU A 36 -52.73 36.62 59.30
N ALA A 37 -52.95 37.86 58.87
CA ALA A 37 -53.20 39.04 59.68
C ALA A 37 -53.78 38.70 61.06
N ARG A 38 -52.93 38.80 62.08
CA ARG A 38 -53.40 38.92 63.45
C ARG A 38 -53.97 40.33 63.55
N PHE A 39 -55.28 40.44 63.39
CA PHE A 39 -56.08 41.60 63.74
C PHE A 39 -55.74 41.98 65.19
N ILE A 40 -54.83 42.94 65.36
CA ILE A 40 -54.67 43.63 66.63
C ILE A 40 -55.79 44.67 66.66
N SER A 41 -56.91 44.24 67.22
CA SER A 41 -57.90 45.14 67.80
C SER A 41 -57.20 45.90 68.94
N THR A 42 -56.79 47.13 68.68
CA THR A 42 -56.51 48.09 69.74
C THR A 42 -57.73 49.00 69.88
N SER A 43 -58.59 48.61 70.82
CA SER A 43 -59.47 49.50 71.56
C SER A 43 -58.73 50.80 71.93
N VAL A 44 -59.31 51.94 71.59
CA VAL A 44 -58.86 53.27 72.01
C VAL A 44 -59.14 53.43 73.51
N PRO A 45 -58.13 53.62 74.39
CA PRO A 45 -58.37 54.23 75.69
C PRO A 45 -58.15 55.73 75.58
N ARG A 46 -59.18 56.50 75.94
CA ARG A 46 -59.11 57.94 76.16
C ARG A 46 -58.69 58.18 77.61
N LEU A 47 -57.52 58.80 77.84
CA LEU A 47 -57.18 59.64 79.02
C LEU A 47 -55.77 60.21 78.78
N ALA A 48 -55.63 61.51 78.56
CA ALA A 48 -55.33 62.55 79.55
C ALA A 48 -53.85 62.99 79.48
N ALA A 49 -53.71 64.32 79.46
CA ALA A 49 -52.52 65.16 79.34
C ALA A 49 -51.21 64.64 79.99
N GLU A 50 -50.13 64.77 79.20
CA GLU A 50 -48.74 65.20 79.48
C GLU A 50 -48.17 65.03 80.91
N PRO A 51 -46.91 64.56 81.01
CA PRO A 51 -45.77 65.42 80.67
C PRO A 51 -44.77 64.79 79.69
N GLU A 52 -44.39 65.59 78.69
CA GLU A 52 -42.99 65.86 78.32
C GLU A 52 -42.02 64.67 78.48
N ALA A 53 -42.20 63.66 77.63
CA ALA A 53 -41.11 62.76 77.26
C ALA A 53 -40.44 63.38 76.04
N GLU A 54 -39.15 63.72 76.17
CA GLU A 54 -38.28 64.16 75.08
C GLU A 54 -38.62 63.38 73.81
N ALA A 55 -39.18 64.09 72.83
CA ALA A 55 -39.42 63.52 71.52
C ALA A 55 -38.07 62.97 71.05
N PRO A 56 -37.97 61.67 70.68
CA PRO A 56 -36.74 61.19 70.06
C PRO A 56 -36.47 62.12 68.89
N ASP A 57 -35.27 62.68 68.85
CA ASP A 57 -34.89 63.71 67.90
C ASP A 57 -35.36 63.26 66.50
N LEU A 58 -36.23 64.07 65.89
CA LEU A 58 -36.83 63.73 64.59
C LEU A 58 -35.74 63.50 63.55
N GLU A 59 -34.57 64.10 63.75
CA GLU A 59 -33.39 63.91 62.92
C GLU A 59 -32.76 62.52 63.13
N GLU A 60 -32.58 62.04 64.38
CA GLU A 60 -32.11 60.67 64.64
C GLU A 60 -33.05 59.60 64.05
N LEU A 61 -34.37 59.86 64.06
CA LEU A 61 -35.35 58.91 63.51
C LEU A 61 -35.29 58.89 61.97
N ARG A 62 -35.02 60.04 61.34
CA ARG A 62 -34.80 60.15 59.89
C ARG A 62 -33.50 59.50 59.45
N GLU A 63 -32.43 59.66 60.23
CA GLU A 63 -31.15 58.99 60.01
C GLU A 63 -31.32 57.47 60.09
N LYS A 64 -31.99 56.95 61.13
CA LYS A 64 -32.27 55.50 61.27
C LYS A 64 -33.11 54.95 60.11
N ILE A 65 -34.06 55.72 59.59
CA ILE A 65 -34.86 55.33 58.42
C ILE A 65 -34.00 55.33 57.14
N ALA A 66 -33.14 56.34 56.96
CA ALA A 66 -32.23 56.42 55.83
C ALA A 66 -31.20 55.28 55.84
N GLU A 67 -30.62 54.95 57.00
CA GLU A 67 -29.73 53.81 57.20
C GLU A 67 -30.44 52.48 56.89
N ALA A 68 -31.66 52.29 57.39
CA ALA A 68 -32.45 51.09 57.09
C ALA A 68 -32.77 50.97 55.59
N HIS A 69 -33.09 52.07 54.92
CA HIS A 69 -33.31 52.07 53.46
C HIS A 69 -32.03 51.74 52.69
N ALA A 70 -30.88 52.27 53.09
CA ALA A 70 -29.58 51.95 52.49
C ALA A 70 -29.23 50.46 52.69
N GLN A 71 -29.44 49.92 53.89
CA GLN A 71 -29.24 48.49 54.17
C GLN A 71 -30.19 47.61 53.34
N LEU A 72 -31.45 48.01 53.16
CA LEU A 72 -32.41 47.30 52.32
C LEU A 72 -32.00 47.31 50.84
N GLN A 73 -31.48 48.44 50.34
CA GLN A 73 -30.95 48.53 48.97
C GLN A 73 -29.72 47.63 48.78
N GLU A 74 -28.77 47.66 49.73
CA GLU A 74 -27.59 46.80 49.70
C GLU A 74 -27.96 45.30 49.74
N LEU A 75 -28.95 44.92 50.55
CA LEU A 75 -29.45 43.55 50.61
C LEU A 75 -30.19 43.14 49.34
N ASP A 76 -30.99 44.02 48.73
CA ASP A 76 -31.67 43.74 47.46
C ASP A 76 -30.68 43.56 46.31
N GLU A 77 -29.63 44.38 46.25
CA GLU A 77 -28.54 44.22 45.29
C GLU A 77 -27.79 42.90 45.48
N LYS A 78 -27.46 42.53 46.74
CA LYS A 78 -26.85 41.23 47.07
C LYS A 78 -27.76 40.05 46.69
N LEU A 79 -29.07 40.15 46.92
CA LEU A 79 -30.03 39.12 46.55
C LEU A 79 -30.15 38.96 45.03
N LYS A 80 -30.16 40.08 44.29
CA LYS A 80 -30.17 40.07 42.81
C LYS A 80 -28.89 39.44 42.25
N ALA A 81 -27.74 39.80 42.79
CA ALA A 81 -26.45 39.20 42.41
C ALA A 81 -26.43 37.69 42.70
N SER A 82 -26.79 37.29 43.93
CA SER A 82 -26.86 35.88 44.32
C SER A 82 -27.83 35.07 43.44
N LYS A 83 -28.98 35.65 43.08
CA LYS A 83 -29.93 35.01 42.17
C LYS A 83 -29.38 34.85 40.75
N ALA A 84 -28.64 35.84 40.25
CA ALA A 84 -27.96 35.76 38.96
C ALA A 84 -26.88 34.66 38.96
N ASP A 85 -26.08 34.58 40.03
CA ASP A 85 -25.04 33.55 40.20
C ASP A 85 -25.66 32.14 40.24
N LEU A 86 -26.77 31.96 40.95
CA LEU A 86 -27.50 30.68 40.98
C LEU A 86 -28.03 30.30 39.60
N GLN A 87 -28.58 31.26 38.84
CA GLN A 87 -29.05 30.99 37.48
C GLN A 87 -27.90 30.61 36.54
N GLN A 88 -26.74 31.26 36.67
CA GLN A 88 -25.55 30.91 35.91
C GLN A 88 -25.01 29.54 36.29
N ALA A 89 -24.99 29.20 37.59
CA ALA A 89 -24.56 27.90 38.08
C ALA A 89 -25.47 26.78 37.57
N VAL A 90 -26.79 26.96 37.56
CA VAL A 90 -27.75 25.97 37.00
C VAL A 90 -27.51 25.77 35.51
N ARG A 91 -27.32 26.86 34.73
CA ARG A 91 -27.03 26.76 33.29
C ARG A 91 -25.71 26.03 33.03
N ARG A 92 -24.66 26.35 33.81
CA ARG A 92 -23.37 25.67 33.72
C ARG A 92 -23.50 24.19 34.06
N HIS A 93 -24.17 23.86 35.16
CA HIS A 93 -24.38 22.48 35.57
C HIS A 93 -25.18 21.68 34.52
N SER A 94 -26.18 22.28 33.86
CA SER A 94 -26.87 21.59 32.75
C SER A 94 -25.94 21.31 31.57
N GLN A 95 -25.06 22.26 31.22
CA GLN A 95 -24.08 22.07 30.15
C GLN A 95 -23.02 21.03 30.52
N ASP A 96 -22.56 21.03 31.77
CA ASP A 96 -21.60 20.05 32.27
C ASP A 96 -22.20 18.63 32.25
N LEU A 97 -23.46 18.44 32.65
CA LEU A 97 -24.16 17.16 32.52
C LEU A 97 -24.33 16.71 31.05
N ASP A 98 -24.67 17.63 30.16
CA ASP A 98 -24.78 17.33 28.73
C ASP A 98 -23.42 16.94 28.14
N ASN A 99 -22.34 17.60 28.57
CA ASN A 99 -20.99 17.26 28.15
C ASN A 99 -20.55 15.92 28.73
N ASP A 100 -20.78 15.66 30.01
CA ASP A 100 -20.47 14.40 30.67
C ASP A 100 -21.18 13.24 29.99
N THR A 101 -22.46 13.39 29.63
CA THR A 101 -23.19 12.34 28.91
C THR A 101 -22.68 12.12 27.48
N LYS A 102 -22.32 13.19 26.77
CA LYS A 102 -21.75 13.10 25.41
C LYS A 102 -20.35 12.46 25.40
N TYR A 103 -19.51 12.77 26.39
CA TYR A 103 -18.11 12.34 26.45
C TYR A 103 -17.82 11.20 27.45
N ALA A 104 -18.84 10.67 28.13
CA ALA A 104 -18.70 9.59 29.13
C ALA A 104 -17.95 8.37 28.58
N TYR A 105 -18.23 7.99 27.33
CA TYR A 105 -17.65 6.81 26.69
C TYR A 105 -16.36 7.12 25.92
N THR A 106 -15.89 8.36 25.84
CA THR A 106 -14.71 8.74 25.05
C THR A 106 -13.46 8.02 25.52
N LYS A 107 -13.19 7.97 26.83
CA LYS A 107 -12.01 7.27 27.37
C LYS A 107 -12.05 5.77 27.08
N PHE A 108 -13.22 5.16 27.19
CA PHE A 108 -13.43 3.76 26.88
C PHE A 108 -13.22 3.50 25.37
N ALA A 109 -13.83 4.32 24.51
CA ALA A 109 -13.67 4.24 23.06
C ALA A 109 -12.21 4.39 22.62
N LEU A 110 -11.49 5.40 23.13
CA LEU A 110 -10.07 5.59 22.87
C LEU A 110 -9.26 4.35 23.26
N SER A 111 -9.55 3.79 24.43
CA SER A 111 -8.90 2.56 24.86
C SER A 111 -9.32 1.33 24.05
N LEU A 112 -10.40 1.37 23.26
CA LEU A 112 -10.86 0.23 22.45
C LEU A 112 -10.32 0.28 21.00
N LEU A 113 -9.88 1.46 20.52
CA LEU A 113 -9.38 1.65 19.14
C LEU A 113 -8.21 0.74 18.77
N HIS A 114 -7.37 0.33 19.74
CA HIS A 114 -6.27 -0.59 19.47
C HIS A 114 -6.72 -1.98 18.98
N VAL A 115 -7.97 -2.39 19.27
CA VAL A 115 -8.50 -3.70 18.88
C VAL A 115 -8.68 -3.80 17.35
N PRO A 116 -9.47 -2.94 16.68
CA PRO A 116 -9.59 -2.97 15.22
C PRO A 116 -8.23 -2.75 14.54
N ASP A 117 -7.35 -1.91 15.08
CA ASP A 117 -6.00 -1.69 14.53
C ASP A 117 -5.14 -2.96 14.58
N ASN A 118 -5.21 -3.71 15.67
CA ASN A 118 -4.50 -4.99 15.78
C ASN A 118 -5.10 -6.07 14.88
N LEU A 119 -6.42 -6.07 14.67
CA LEU A 119 -7.06 -6.96 13.70
C LEU A 119 -6.66 -6.62 12.26
N GLU A 120 -6.58 -5.34 11.91
CA GLU A 120 -6.08 -4.86 10.60
C GLU A 120 -4.63 -5.30 10.39
N ARG A 121 -3.75 -5.06 11.37
CA ARG A 121 -2.35 -5.52 11.34
C ARG A 121 -2.20 -7.03 11.21
N ALA A 122 -3.07 -7.80 11.88
CA ALA A 122 -3.06 -9.25 11.77
C ALA A 122 -3.43 -9.71 10.35
N ILE A 123 -4.42 -9.06 9.72
CA ILE A 123 -4.79 -9.33 8.33
C ILE A 123 -3.63 -8.99 7.39
N ASP A 124 -2.97 -7.85 7.58
CA ASP A 124 -1.88 -7.38 6.71
C ASP A 124 -0.57 -8.17 6.88
N SER A 125 -0.42 -8.89 7.99
CA SER A 125 0.78 -9.72 8.24
C SER A 125 0.86 -10.98 7.36
N VAL A 126 -0.26 -11.37 6.72
CA VAL A 126 -0.33 -12.55 5.87
C VAL A 126 0.08 -12.17 4.44
N LYS A 127 1.08 -12.84 3.88
CA LYS A 127 1.53 -12.60 2.50
C LYS A 127 0.48 -13.07 1.50
N THR A 128 0.34 -12.33 0.41
CA THR A 128 -0.59 -12.67 -0.69
C THR A 128 -0.30 -14.03 -1.31
N ASP A 129 0.97 -14.42 -1.39
CA ASP A 129 1.39 -15.70 -1.98
C ASP A 129 0.92 -16.89 -1.13
N GLU A 130 0.91 -16.76 0.20
CA GLU A 130 0.47 -17.80 1.14
C GLU A 130 -1.06 -17.94 1.16
N LEU A 131 -1.78 -16.86 0.84
CA LEU A 131 -3.24 -16.87 0.70
C LEU A 131 -3.69 -17.64 -0.54
N ASP A 132 -2.91 -17.67 -1.61
CA ASP A 132 -3.26 -18.37 -2.85
C ASP A 132 -3.01 -19.88 -2.77
N GLU A 133 -2.12 -20.31 -1.86
CA GLU A 133 -1.77 -21.71 -1.65
C GLU A 133 -2.71 -22.46 -0.69
N SER A 134 -3.39 -21.77 0.23
CA SER A 134 -4.24 -22.40 1.26
C SER A 134 -5.65 -21.79 1.36
N GLU A 135 -6.65 -22.57 0.93
CA GLU A 135 -8.09 -22.27 1.10
C GLU A 135 -8.51 -22.14 2.58
N GLU A 136 -7.85 -22.84 3.49
CA GLU A 136 -8.14 -22.76 4.94
C GLU A 136 -7.74 -21.41 5.51
N LEU A 137 -6.54 -20.92 5.15
CA LEU A 137 -6.02 -19.63 5.58
C LEU A 137 -6.89 -18.46 5.08
N ARG A 138 -7.39 -18.56 3.84
CA ARG A 138 -8.35 -17.57 3.30
C ARG A 138 -9.62 -17.47 4.14
N LYS A 139 -10.19 -18.59 4.57
CA LYS A 139 -11.41 -18.62 5.40
C LYS A 139 -11.16 -18.03 6.78
N GLU A 140 -9.99 -18.27 7.37
CA GLU A 140 -9.60 -17.67 8.64
C GLU A 140 -9.48 -16.14 8.53
N VAL A 141 -8.76 -15.64 7.50
CA VAL A 141 -8.62 -14.20 7.24
C VAL A 141 -9.99 -13.54 6.99
N GLU A 142 -10.88 -14.19 6.25
CA GLU A 142 -12.25 -13.70 6.05
C GLU A 142 -13.04 -13.65 7.37
N GLY A 143 -12.85 -14.63 8.25
CA GLY A 143 -13.42 -14.64 9.60
C GLY A 143 -12.94 -13.45 10.43
N VAL A 144 -11.63 -13.18 10.42
CA VAL A 144 -11.04 -12.02 11.12
C VAL A 144 -11.56 -10.69 10.56
N LYS A 145 -11.70 -10.57 9.23
CA LYS A 145 -12.30 -9.39 8.57
C LYS A 145 -13.74 -9.14 9.04
N LYS A 146 -14.56 -10.18 9.17
CA LYS A 146 -15.94 -10.06 9.69
C LYS A 146 -15.98 -9.57 11.13
N VAL A 147 -15.07 -10.04 11.97
CA VAL A 147 -14.96 -9.59 13.36
C VAL A 147 -14.57 -8.11 13.40
N ARG A 148 -13.57 -7.69 12.62
CA ARG A 148 -13.19 -6.27 12.51
C ARG A 148 -14.38 -5.40 12.11
N HIS A 149 -15.13 -5.80 11.09
CA HIS A 149 -16.31 -5.07 10.64
C HIS A 149 -17.40 -4.96 11.71
N THR A 150 -17.63 -6.04 12.47
CA THR A 150 -18.59 -6.03 13.59
C THR A 150 -18.19 -5.03 14.68
N VAL A 151 -16.88 -4.89 14.94
CA VAL A 151 -16.35 -3.88 15.88
C VAL A 151 -16.54 -2.46 15.34
N GLU A 152 -16.27 -2.24 14.06
CA GLU A 152 -16.50 -0.94 13.39
C GLU A 152 -17.97 -0.53 13.43
N GLU A 153 -18.90 -1.44 13.14
CA GLU A 153 -20.35 -1.19 13.25
C GLU A 153 -20.78 -0.86 14.68
N ALA A 154 -20.18 -1.51 15.68
CA ALA A 154 -20.45 -1.21 17.08
C ALA A 154 -20.00 0.21 17.46
N LEU A 155 -18.81 0.63 16.99
CA LEU A 155 -18.30 2.00 17.19
C LEU A 155 -19.15 3.05 16.46
N ALA A 156 -19.59 2.75 15.23
CA ALA A 156 -20.42 3.65 14.43
C ALA A 156 -21.77 3.98 15.11
N LYS A 157 -22.35 3.05 15.87
CA LYS A 157 -23.58 3.30 16.66
C LYS A 157 -23.41 4.35 17.75
N PHE A 158 -22.19 4.55 18.23
CA PHE A 158 -21.83 5.61 19.20
C PHE A 158 -21.25 6.85 18.52
N GLY A 159 -21.40 6.99 17.19
CA GLY A 159 -20.95 8.15 16.43
C GLY A 159 -19.44 8.17 16.17
N ILE A 160 -18.73 7.07 16.39
CA ILE A 160 -17.29 6.95 16.14
C ILE A 160 -17.10 6.28 14.79
N THR A 161 -16.63 7.05 13.80
CA THR A 161 -16.40 6.57 12.43
C THR A 161 -14.94 6.73 12.03
N LYS A 162 -14.43 5.79 11.22
CA LYS A 162 -13.07 5.87 10.66
C LYS A 162 -13.00 7.02 9.65
N MET A 163 -12.04 7.91 9.82
CA MET A 163 -11.74 8.98 8.87
C MET A 163 -10.93 8.43 7.70
N LYS A 164 -11.26 8.82 6.47
CA LYS A 164 -10.46 8.49 5.28
C LYS A 164 -9.40 9.57 5.09
N ALA A 165 -8.16 9.25 5.44
CA ALA A 165 -7.02 10.16 5.30
C ALA A 165 -6.27 10.00 3.95
N LEU A 166 -6.37 8.84 3.31
CA LEU A 166 -5.77 8.61 2.00
C LEU A 166 -6.58 9.37 0.92
N ASP A 167 -5.88 10.20 0.12
CA ASP A 167 -6.42 11.03 -0.97
C ASP A 167 -7.38 12.15 -0.56
N ALA A 168 -7.48 12.48 0.74
CA ALA A 168 -8.25 13.62 1.23
C ALA A 168 -7.34 14.83 1.51
N ASP A 169 -7.87 16.04 1.33
CA ASP A 169 -7.18 17.29 1.66
C ASP A 169 -6.71 17.28 3.13
N PHE A 170 -5.50 17.75 3.39
CA PHE A 170 -4.95 17.80 4.74
C PHE A 170 -5.61 18.92 5.57
N ASP A 171 -6.32 18.57 6.64
CA ASP A 171 -6.88 19.51 7.62
C ASP A 171 -6.11 19.44 8.96
N PRO A 172 -5.40 20.50 9.39
CA PRO A 172 -4.66 20.52 10.66
C PRO A 172 -5.51 20.28 11.91
N ALA A 173 -6.83 20.50 11.86
CA ALA A 173 -7.73 20.26 12.99
C ALA A 173 -8.05 18.76 13.18
N HIS A 174 -7.91 17.96 12.13
CA HIS A 174 -8.36 16.57 12.08
C HIS A 174 -7.24 15.57 11.74
N HIS A 175 -6.16 16.02 11.10
CA HIS A 175 -5.03 15.21 10.67
C HIS A 175 -3.76 15.61 11.40
N GLU A 176 -3.02 14.61 11.91
CA GLU A 176 -1.70 14.79 12.50
C GLU A 176 -0.62 14.34 11.50
N ALA A 177 0.14 15.29 10.97
CA ALA A 177 1.25 15.00 10.05
C ALA A 177 2.49 14.57 10.84
N MET A 178 2.73 13.25 10.92
CA MET A 178 3.90 12.69 11.61
C MET A 178 5.17 12.66 10.72
N PHE A 179 5.00 12.43 9.42
CA PHE A 179 6.10 12.30 8.46
C PHE A 179 5.72 12.89 7.11
N ALA A 180 6.64 13.59 6.47
CA ALA A 180 6.52 14.00 5.08
C ALA A 180 7.26 12.99 4.20
N MET A 181 6.54 12.34 3.29
CA MET A 181 7.11 11.44 2.29
C MET A 181 6.82 12.03 0.91
N GLU A 182 7.86 12.23 0.10
CA GLU A 182 7.68 12.64 -1.29
C GLU A 182 7.05 11.47 -2.07
N MET A 183 5.78 11.59 -2.43
CA MET A 183 5.11 10.67 -3.34
C MET A 183 5.41 11.12 -4.78
N PRO A 184 6.26 10.42 -5.53
CA PRO A 184 6.61 10.84 -6.88
C PRO A 184 5.40 10.72 -7.83
N GLY A 185 4.98 11.82 -8.46
CA GLY A 185 4.12 11.79 -9.64
C GLY A 185 2.62 12.03 -9.42
N LYS A 186 2.20 12.60 -8.28
CA LYS A 186 0.81 13.03 -8.05
C LYS A 186 0.76 14.54 -7.84
N VAL A 187 0.23 15.26 -8.84
CA VAL A 187 -0.09 16.69 -8.69
C VAL A 187 -1.59 16.83 -8.40
N GLU A 188 -1.92 17.32 -7.21
CA GLU A 188 -3.31 17.47 -6.76
C GLU A 188 -4.05 18.55 -7.56
N SER A 189 -3.46 19.75 -7.69
CA SER A 189 -3.98 20.79 -8.58
C SER A 189 -2.91 21.79 -9.04
N ILE A 190 -2.98 22.18 -10.31
CA ILE A 190 -2.25 23.30 -10.91
C ILE A 190 -3.28 24.30 -11.37
N ARG A 191 -3.17 25.54 -10.88
CA ARG A 191 -3.92 26.68 -11.40
C ARG A 191 -2.94 27.80 -11.68
N ASP A 192 -2.64 28.02 -12.95
CA ASP A 192 -1.69 29.07 -13.36
C ASP A 192 -2.35 30.10 -14.28
N THR A 193 -2.08 31.36 -14.00
CA THR A 193 -2.56 32.54 -14.72
C THR A 193 -1.44 33.32 -15.40
N LYS A 194 -0.19 32.85 -15.25
CA LYS A 194 0.99 33.45 -15.88
C LYS A 194 0.89 33.25 -17.38
N ASN A 195 0.46 34.30 -18.06
CA ASN A 195 0.28 34.37 -19.50
C ASN A 195 1.65 34.36 -20.21
N SER A 196 2.22 33.16 -20.38
CA SER A 196 3.49 32.94 -21.05
C SER A 196 3.43 31.72 -21.96
N ASP A 197 3.77 31.89 -23.23
CA ASP A 197 3.95 30.77 -24.18
C ASP A 197 5.14 29.86 -23.82
N ALA A 198 5.83 30.12 -22.70
CA ALA A 198 6.91 29.30 -22.20
C ALA A 198 6.40 27.99 -21.59
N ARG A 199 7.15 26.91 -21.80
CA ARG A 199 6.91 25.61 -21.15
C ARG A 199 7.37 25.71 -19.69
N LEU A 200 6.42 25.65 -18.79
CA LEU A 200 6.64 25.70 -17.35
C LEU A 200 6.73 24.26 -16.82
N ALA A 201 7.74 23.98 -16.00
CA ALA A 201 7.87 22.69 -15.33
C ALA A 201 6.99 22.64 -14.08
N ALA A 202 6.19 21.58 -13.95
CA ALA A 202 5.37 21.32 -12.77
C ALA A 202 6.08 20.38 -11.80
N GLU A 203 6.37 19.16 -12.24
CA GLU A 203 6.89 18.08 -11.40
C GLU A 203 7.91 17.24 -12.18
N ARG A 204 8.85 16.64 -11.44
CA ARG A 204 9.87 15.71 -11.95
C ARG A 204 9.70 14.34 -11.30
N SER A 205 9.87 13.28 -12.07
CA SER A 205 9.87 11.91 -11.57
C SER A 205 11.20 11.59 -10.86
N GLN A 206 11.20 10.46 -10.14
CA GLN A 206 12.45 9.82 -9.74
C GLN A 206 13.23 9.33 -10.96
N LYS A 207 14.53 9.06 -10.75
CA LYS A 207 15.39 8.49 -11.78
C LYS A 207 14.96 7.05 -12.07
N ILE A 208 14.74 6.77 -13.34
CA ILE A 208 14.39 5.48 -13.88
C ILE A 208 15.54 4.50 -13.61
N GLN A 209 15.26 3.31 -13.10
CA GLN A 209 16.30 2.31 -12.81
C GLN A 209 16.45 1.28 -13.93
N ASN A 210 15.35 0.93 -14.60
CA ASN A 210 15.30 -0.05 -15.67
C ASN A 210 14.61 0.53 -16.92
N PRO A 211 14.82 -0.05 -18.12
CA PRO A 211 14.09 0.38 -19.31
C PRO A 211 12.57 0.41 -19.10
N VAL A 212 11.88 1.40 -19.65
CA VAL A 212 10.43 1.59 -19.42
C VAL A 212 9.64 0.72 -20.40
N ALA A 213 8.70 -0.06 -19.88
CA ALA A 213 7.79 -0.89 -20.68
C ALA A 213 6.60 -0.08 -21.22
N LYS A 214 5.97 0.70 -20.34
CA LYS A 214 4.83 1.56 -20.67
C LYS A 214 4.68 2.69 -19.67
N ILE A 215 3.96 3.75 -20.05
CA ILE A 215 3.60 4.86 -19.16
C ILE A 215 2.10 5.06 -19.26
N GLU A 216 1.43 5.19 -18.12
CA GLU A 216 0.01 5.50 -18.05
C GLU A 216 -0.17 6.87 -17.41
N VAL A 217 -0.87 7.74 -18.13
CA VAL A 217 -1.15 9.11 -17.73
C VAL A 217 -2.66 9.28 -17.60
N ALA A 218 -3.12 9.87 -16.50
CA ALA A 218 -4.50 10.28 -16.35
C ALA A 218 -4.60 11.68 -15.75
N VAL A 219 -5.65 12.40 -16.17
CA VAL A 219 -5.92 13.76 -15.68
C VAL A 219 -7.40 13.86 -15.38
N GLY A 220 -7.75 14.20 -14.14
CA GLY A 220 -9.14 14.34 -13.74
C GLY A 220 -9.80 15.59 -14.34
N THR A 221 -9.10 16.73 -14.41
CA THR A 221 -9.58 17.92 -15.12
C THR A 221 -8.44 18.62 -15.82
N PHE A 222 -8.58 18.89 -17.11
CA PHE A 222 -7.70 19.72 -17.91
C PHE A 222 -8.57 20.77 -18.63
N LYS A 223 -8.45 22.02 -18.20
CA LYS A 223 -9.30 23.11 -18.68
C LYS A 223 -8.50 24.40 -18.81
N ASP A 224 -8.60 25.04 -19.96
CA ASP A 224 -8.16 26.42 -20.17
C ASP A 224 -9.33 27.40 -19.94
N GLN A 225 -9.13 28.72 -20.00
CA GLN A 225 -10.12 29.73 -19.59
C GLN A 225 -11.48 29.65 -20.33
N GLY A 226 -11.60 28.85 -21.38
CA GLY A 226 -12.87 28.47 -21.99
C GLY A 226 -13.41 29.47 -23.01
N TRP A 227 -12.67 30.55 -23.30
CA TRP A 227 -12.95 31.56 -24.32
C TRP A 227 -11.66 31.97 -25.05
N GLY A 228 -11.77 32.43 -26.29
CA GLY A 228 -10.61 32.75 -27.14
C GLY A 228 -9.87 31.50 -27.64
N ASN A 229 -8.60 31.67 -28.02
CA ASN A 229 -7.80 30.64 -28.72
C ASN A 229 -7.22 29.52 -27.83
N CYS A 230 -7.69 29.36 -26.58
CA CYS A 230 -7.43 28.24 -25.65
C CYS A 230 -6.15 27.42 -25.97
N LYS A 231 -4.98 28.00 -25.72
CA LYS A 231 -3.70 27.43 -26.18
C LYS A 231 -3.01 26.58 -25.11
N GLY A 232 -3.68 26.25 -24.01
CA GLY A 232 -3.13 25.38 -22.98
C GLY A 232 -2.72 24.02 -23.55
N ASN A 233 -1.48 23.59 -23.26
CA ASN A 233 -0.97 22.26 -23.57
C ASN A 233 -0.34 21.61 -22.34
N LEU A 234 -0.33 20.28 -22.36
CA LEU A 234 0.31 19.47 -21.35
C LEU A 234 1.29 18.49 -22.00
N TYR A 235 2.50 18.43 -21.46
CA TYR A 235 3.62 17.69 -22.01
C TYR A 235 4.24 16.77 -20.97
N LEU A 236 4.71 15.63 -21.46
CA LEU A 236 5.62 14.74 -20.74
C LEU A 236 6.98 14.79 -21.45
N THR A 237 8.02 15.19 -20.72
CA THR A 237 9.37 15.38 -21.25
C THR A 237 10.32 14.39 -20.60
N LEU A 238 11.04 13.61 -21.41
CA LEU A 238 12.12 12.73 -20.95
C LEU A 238 13.44 13.50 -20.96
N LEU A 239 14.16 13.45 -19.83
CA LEU A 239 15.44 14.11 -19.65
C LEU A 239 16.54 13.13 -19.23
N GLU A 240 17.75 13.40 -19.71
CA GLU A 240 19.00 12.81 -19.25
C GLU A 240 19.90 13.93 -18.74
N GLY A 241 20.00 14.06 -17.41
CA GLY A 241 20.57 15.26 -16.79
C GLY A 241 19.74 16.50 -17.16
N ASP A 242 20.35 17.50 -17.79
CA ASP A 242 19.66 18.70 -18.27
C ASP A 242 19.25 18.63 -19.76
N THR A 243 19.59 17.54 -20.44
CA THR A 243 19.31 17.36 -21.86
C THR A 243 17.92 16.76 -22.07
N VAL A 244 17.10 17.40 -22.90
CA VAL A 244 15.79 16.86 -23.30
C VAL A 244 16.00 15.81 -24.40
N LEU A 245 15.63 14.56 -24.12
CA LEU A 245 15.72 13.46 -25.08
C LEU A 245 14.47 13.35 -25.94
N ALA A 246 13.29 13.48 -25.33
CA ALA A 246 12.02 13.37 -26.02
C ALA A 246 10.97 14.21 -25.30
N CYS A 247 9.97 14.66 -26.04
CA CYS A 247 8.84 15.36 -25.49
C CYS A 247 7.57 14.93 -26.20
N ARG A 248 6.55 14.55 -25.43
CA ARG A 248 5.22 14.22 -25.94
C ARG A 248 4.19 15.24 -25.47
N ASN A 249 3.45 15.83 -26.42
CA ASN A 249 2.18 16.50 -26.10
C ASN A 249 1.11 15.43 -25.88
N LEU A 250 0.43 15.46 -24.74
CA LEU A 250 -0.43 14.37 -24.30
C LEU A 250 -1.85 14.47 -24.87
N TYR A 251 -2.43 15.67 -24.82
CA TYR A 251 -3.84 15.89 -25.18
C TYR A 251 -4.04 16.96 -26.26
N GLY A 252 -2.97 17.54 -26.78
CA GLY A 252 -3.04 18.66 -27.72
C GLY A 252 -3.44 19.97 -27.04
N THR A 253 -3.91 20.92 -27.86
CA THR A 253 -4.38 22.22 -27.38
C THR A 253 -5.84 22.14 -26.96
N TYR A 254 -6.16 22.59 -25.75
CA TYR A 254 -7.51 22.56 -25.21
C TYR A 254 -8.51 23.31 -26.11
N ARG A 255 -9.60 22.65 -26.58
CA ARG A 255 -10.65 23.25 -27.44
C ARG A 255 -10.19 23.85 -28.78
N SER A 256 -8.96 23.59 -29.24
CA SER A 256 -8.56 23.95 -30.61
C SER A 256 -9.21 23.03 -31.65
N ASN A 257 -9.12 23.41 -32.93
CA ASN A 257 -9.62 22.56 -34.00
C ASN A 257 -8.89 21.20 -34.00
N GLY A 258 -9.63 20.10 -33.76
CA GLY A 258 -9.08 18.76 -33.60
C GLY A 258 -8.92 18.28 -32.16
N TYR A 259 -9.27 19.08 -31.14
CA TYR A 259 -9.35 18.59 -29.76
C TYR A 259 -10.54 17.64 -29.60
N GLN A 260 -10.26 16.35 -29.42
CA GLN A 260 -11.29 15.29 -29.39
C GLN A 260 -11.87 15.03 -27.99
N HIS A 261 -11.43 15.78 -26.98
CA HIS A 261 -11.67 15.45 -25.57
C HIS A 261 -12.50 16.52 -24.84
N GLY A 262 -13.01 16.17 -23.66
CA GLY A 262 -13.72 17.11 -22.79
C GLY A 262 -12.78 17.85 -21.82
N PRO A 263 -13.33 18.55 -20.82
CA PRO A 263 -12.56 19.03 -19.66
C PRO A 263 -11.96 17.88 -18.84
N GLN A 264 -12.42 16.64 -19.04
CA GLN A 264 -11.85 15.44 -18.46
C GLN A 264 -11.37 14.57 -19.62
N PRO A 265 -10.08 14.62 -20.00
CA PRO A 265 -9.56 13.80 -21.08
C PRO A 265 -9.47 12.32 -20.64
N PRO A 266 -9.59 11.36 -21.58
CA PRO A 266 -9.43 9.95 -21.25
C PRO A 266 -7.97 9.66 -20.81
N PRO A 267 -7.75 8.60 -20.00
CA PRO A 267 -6.41 8.13 -19.71
C PRO A 267 -5.65 7.77 -20.98
N LEU A 268 -4.35 8.07 -20.99
CA LEU A 268 -3.44 7.83 -22.12
C LEU A 268 -2.39 6.79 -21.71
N THR A 269 -2.24 5.74 -22.50
CA THR A 269 -1.18 4.74 -22.34
C THR A 269 -0.16 4.91 -23.46
N LEU A 270 1.08 5.21 -23.08
CA LEU A 270 2.23 5.32 -23.98
C LEU A 270 2.99 4.00 -23.95
N SER A 271 3.26 3.43 -25.13
CA SER A 271 4.06 2.21 -25.29
C SER A 271 5.41 2.52 -25.92
N ASP A 272 6.21 1.48 -26.14
CA ASP A 272 7.44 1.44 -26.96
C ASP A 272 7.36 2.11 -28.35
N SER A 273 6.16 2.34 -28.88
CA SER A 273 5.93 3.06 -30.14
C SER A 273 6.25 4.56 -30.03
N GLU A 274 6.21 5.12 -28.83
CA GLU A 274 6.42 6.54 -28.57
C GLU A 274 7.86 6.80 -28.12
N ASP A 275 8.48 7.86 -28.65
CA ASP A 275 9.89 8.18 -28.37
C ASP A 275 10.18 8.42 -26.88
N VAL A 276 9.20 8.95 -26.14
CA VAL A 276 9.31 9.15 -24.70
C VAL A 276 9.47 7.85 -23.91
N VAL A 277 8.98 6.72 -24.42
CA VAL A 277 9.19 5.39 -23.80
C VAL A 277 10.42 4.72 -24.40
N ARG A 278 10.53 4.72 -25.73
CA ARG A 278 11.59 4.02 -26.47
C ARG A 278 13.01 4.50 -26.15
N LEU A 279 13.16 5.80 -25.89
CA LEU A 279 14.47 6.40 -25.58
C LEU A 279 14.78 6.41 -24.07
N ALA A 280 13.86 5.94 -23.22
CA ALA A 280 14.03 5.95 -21.78
C ALA A 280 15.06 4.90 -21.33
N LYS A 281 16.17 5.38 -20.76
CA LYS A 281 17.25 4.55 -20.24
C LYS A 281 17.37 4.68 -18.72
N PRO A 282 17.98 3.69 -18.05
CA PRO A 282 18.40 3.83 -16.66
C PRO A 282 19.16 5.13 -16.43
N GLY A 283 18.77 5.90 -15.42
CA GLY A 283 19.33 7.21 -15.08
C GLY A 283 18.58 8.41 -15.65
N CYS A 284 17.71 8.23 -16.64
CA CYS A 284 16.82 9.27 -17.14
C CYS A 284 15.70 9.58 -16.13
N PHE A 285 15.02 10.71 -16.29
CA PHE A 285 13.82 11.05 -15.52
C PHE A 285 12.80 11.79 -16.40
N TYR A 286 11.54 11.75 -16.00
CA TYR A 286 10.47 12.46 -16.67
C TYR A 286 10.15 13.78 -15.97
N ARG A 287 9.69 14.75 -16.73
CA ARG A 287 9.19 16.03 -16.24
C ARG A 287 7.86 16.35 -16.87
N MET A 288 6.88 16.66 -16.03
CA MET A 288 5.60 17.22 -16.45
C MET A 288 5.81 18.70 -16.75
N GLU A 289 5.44 19.13 -17.94
CA GLU A 289 5.48 20.52 -18.35
C GLU A 289 4.14 20.96 -18.92
N TYR A 290 3.80 22.23 -18.75
CA TYR A 290 2.58 22.81 -19.28
C TYR A 290 2.84 24.19 -19.88
N THR A 291 1.91 24.66 -20.70
CA THR A 291 1.93 26.02 -21.26
C THR A 291 0.60 26.69 -20.95
N VAL A 292 0.66 27.95 -20.52
CA VAL A 292 -0.51 28.81 -20.33
C VAL A 292 -0.51 29.75 -21.52
N GLY A 293 -1.44 29.58 -22.46
CA GLY A 293 -1.43 30.31 -23.72
C GLY A 293 -1.18 31.82 -23.59
N ALA A 294 -0.46 32.44 -24.52
CA ALA A 294 -0.32 33.90 -24.56
C ALA A 294 -1.54 34.58 -25.19
N GLY A 295 -2.03 35.63 -24.51
CA GLY A 295 -3.10 36.51 -24.99
C GLY A 295 -3.80 37.39 -23.95
N GLY A 296 -3.41 37.34 -22.68
CA GLY A 296 -4.08 38.06 -21.57
C GLY A 296 -5.34 37.31 -21.10
N GLY A 297 -5.44 37.04 -19.79
CA GLY A 297 -6.61 36.37 -19.19
C GLY A 297 -6.66 34.85 -19.35
N HIS A 298 -5.57 34.20 -19.74
CA HIS A 298 -5.47 32.74 -19.75
C HIS A 298 -5.35 32.18 -18.34
N VAL A 299 -6.06 31.08 -18.07
CA VAL A 299 -6.05 30.37 -16.80
C VAL A 299 -6.08 28.89 -17.11
N LEU A 300 -4.95 28.21 -16.90
CA LEU A 300 -4.87 26.77 -17.05
C LEU A 300 -5.16 26.12 -15.70
N GLU A 301 -6.11 25.20 -15.71
CA GLU A 301 -6.50 24.38 -14.57
C GLU A 301 -6.26 22.90 -14.90
N VAL A 302 -5.36 22.29 -14.14
CA VAL A 302 -5.07 20.84 -14.18
C VAL A 302 -5.36 20.28 -12.79
N GLN A 303 -6.21 19.27 -12.67
CA GLN A 303 -6.52 18.62 -11.39
C GLN A 303 -6.40 17.10 -11.52
N ASN A 304 -6.01 16.46 -10.42
CA ASN A 304 -5.88 15.01 -10.32
C ASN A 304 -5.00 14.43 -11.44
N TRP A 305 -3.81 15.00 -11.62
CA TRP A 305 -2.82 14.46 -12.55
C TRP A 305 -2.12 13.26 -11.92
N THR A 306 -2.06 12.15 -12.67
CA THR A 306 -1.30 10.96 -12.31
C THR A 306 -0.45 10.49 -13.49
N CYS A 307 0.78 10.09 -13.20
CA CYS A 307 1.69 9.52 -14.19
C CYS A 307 2.37 8.27 -13.60
N ALA A 308 1.89 7.10 -14.00
CA ALA A 308 2.45 5.81 -13.61
C ALA A 308 3.47 5.33 -14.66
N ILE A 309 4.71 5.16 -14.23
CA ILE A 309 5.81 4.66 -15.07
C ILE A 309 6.01 3.18 -14.73
N TYR A 310 5.85 2.31 -15.72
CA TYR A 310 6.06 0.88 -15.55
C TYR A 310 7.42 0.51 -16.13
N GLU A 311 8.39 0.31 -15.25
CA GLU A 311 9.70 -0.22 -15.61
C GLU A 311 9.63 -1.72 -15.93
N CYS A 312 10.44 -2.17 -16.89
CA CYS A 312 10.66 -3.58 -17.14
C CYS A 312 11.29 -4.20 -15.89
N GLU A 313 10.75 -5.34 -15.43
CA GLU A 313 11.35 -6.08 -14.33
C GLU A 313 12.82 -6.42 -14.68
N PRO A 314 13.77 -6.18 -13.76
CA PRO A 314 15.15 -6.58 -13.98
C PRO A 314 15.21 -8.10 -14.16
N PRO A 315 16.07 -8.62 -15.06
CA PRO A 315 16.25 -10.05 -15.18
C PRO A 315 16.69 -10.61 -13.82
N PRO A 316 16.05 -11.69 -13.33
CA PRO A 316 16.34 -12.27 -12.02
C PRO A 316 17.81 -12.68 -11.95
N GLU A 317 18.43 -12.56 -10.78
CA GLU A 317 19.83 -12.96 -10.58
C GLU A 317 20.09 -14.41 -11.02
N PRO A 318 21.33 -14.77 -11.42
CA PRO A 318 21.67 -16.12 -11.85
C PRO A 318 21.30 -17.14 -10.76
N THR A 319 20.29 -17.97 -11.04
CA THR A 319 19.75 -18.93 -10.08
C THR A 319 20.42 -20.29 -10.22
N VAL A 320 20.61 -20.97 -9.08
CA VAL A 320 21.02 -22.37 -9.05
C VAL A 320 19.76 -23.24 -9.13
N HIS A 321 19.65 -24.05 -10.18
CA HIS A 321 18.54 -24.99 -10.33
C HIS A 321 18.97 -26.37 -9.83
N VAL A 322 18.23 -26.92 -8.86
CA VAL A 322 18.47 -28.27 -8.35
C VAL A 322 17.31 -29.17 -8.79
N VAL A 323 17.63 -30.23 -9.53
CA VAL A 323 16.71 -31.32 -9.88
C VAL A 323 17.13 -32.54 -9.07
N GLN A 324 16.18 -33.18 -8.38
CA GLN A 324 16.47 -34.36 -7.55
C GLN A 324 15.50 -35.47 -7.85
N VAL A 325 16.00 -36.69 -8.03
CA VAL A 325 15.19 -37.90 -8.13
C VAL A 325 15.51 -38.78 -6.93
N LYS A 326 14.51 -39.04 -6.08
CA LYS A 326 14.68 -39.81 -4.83
C LYS A 326 14.98 -41.28 -5.10
N GLU A 327 14.14 -41.93 -5.87
CA GLU A 327 14.28 -43.35 -6.20
C GLU A 327 13.66 -43.65 -7.57
N ILE A 328 14.39 -44.37 -8.41
CA ILE A 328 13.91 -45.00 -9.63
C ILE A 328 14.19 -46.49 -9.49
N ARG A 329 13.14 -47.30 -9.62
CA ARG A 329 13.25 -48.76 -9.70
C ARG A 329 12.45 -49.27 -10.88
N ASP A 330 13.12 -49.52 -12.00
CA ASP A 330 12.47 -49.90 -13.26
C ASP A 330 12.88 -51.31 -13.73
N ARG A 331 11.89 -52.08 -14.20
CA ARG A 331 12.01 -53.46 -14.71
C ARG A 331 11.51 -53.62 -16.15
N LYS A 332 11.17 -52.52 -16.82
CA LYS A 332 10.48 -52.56 -18.12
C LYS A 332 11.25 -53.29 -19.22
N ASN A 333 12.57 -53.50 -19.09
CA ASN A 333 13.37 -54.39 -19.97
C ASN A 333 13.14 -54.12 -21.47
N THR A 334 13.12 -52.85 -21.86
CA THR A 334 12.70 -52.41 -23.21
C THR A 334 13.84 -51.88 -24.07
N ASP A 335 15.07 -51.73 -23.55
CA ASP A 335 16.17 -50.99 -24.21
C ASP A 335 15.78 -49.56 -24.66
N SER A 336 14.63 -49.06 -24.21
CA SER A 336 14.09 -47.76 -24.58
C SER A 336 14.46 -46.69 -23.54
N ARG A 337 14.63 -45.44 -24.00
CA ARG A 337 14.86 -44.30 -23.10
C ARG A 337 13.58 -43.99 -22.32
N GLN A 338 13.68 -44.02 -21.00
CA GLN A 338 12.66 -43.58 -20.07
C GLN A 338 13.02 -42.19 -19.55
N THR A 339 12.01 -41.36 -19.32
CA THR A 339 12.17 -40.05 -18.68
C THR A 339 11.92 -40.20 -17.19
N ALA A 340 12.78 -39.59 -16.36
CA ALA A 340 12.57 -39.47 -14.93
C ALA A 340 11.96 -38.11 -14.58
N GLU A 341 12.73 -37.04 -14.78
CA GLU A 341 12.38 -35.70 -14.29
C GLU A 341 13.02 -34.61 -15.16
N SER A 342 12.43 -33.42 -15.18
CA SER A 342 12.88 -32.30 -16.00
C SER A 342 13.10 -31.05 -15.15
N SER A 343 14.11 -30.25 -15.49
CA SER A 343 14.37 -28.96 -14.88
C SER A 343 13.36 -27.90 -15.32
N LYS A 344 13.29 -26.81 -14.55
CA LYS A 344 12.69 -25.55 -15.03
C LYS A 344 13.48 -25.02 -16.24
N LYS A 345 12.84 -24.16 -17.02
CA LYS A 345 13.51 -23.46 -18.13
C LYS A 345 14.61 -22.55 -17.59
N ILE A 346 15.81 -22.69 -18.13
CA ILE A 346 16.96 -21.85 -17.76
C ILE A 346 16.74 -20.42 -18.24
N ARG A 347 17.22 -19.44 -17.46
CA ARG A 347 17.04 -18.01 -17.75
C ARG A 347 18.31 -17.35 -18.26
N HIS A 348 19.46 -17.89 -17.88
CA HIS A 348 20.77 -17.43 -18.34
C HIS A 348 21.60 -18.59 -18.92
N PRO A 349 22.70 -18.28 -19.63
CA PRO A 349 23.64 -19.31 -20.06
C PRO A 349 24.18 -20.13 -18.89
N VAL A 350 24.38 -21.42 -19.07
CA VAL A 350 24.90 -22.31 -18.03
C VAL A 350 26.43 -22.22 -17.97
N GLY A 351 26.99 -22.11 -16.77
CA GLY A 351 28.43 -22.12 -16.53
C GLY A 351 28.98 -23.51 -16.21
N LYS A 352 28.31 -24.23 -15.30
CA LYS A 352 28.66 -25.59 -14.88
C LYS A 352 27.42 -26.37 -14.47
N ILE A 353 27.49 -27.70 -14.59
CA ILE A 353 26.46 -28.62 -14.09
C ILE A 353 27.14 -29.66 -13.21
N GLU A 354 26.63 -29.87 -12.01
CA GLU A 354 27.11 -30.89 -11.08
C GLU A 354 26.06 -31.98 -10.94
N VAL A 355 26.43 -33.21 -11.26
CA VAL A 355 25.55 -34.38 -11.17
C VAL A 355 26.12 -35.34 -10.15
N ALA A 356 25.31 -35.77 -9.19
CA ALA A 356 25.68 -36.80 -8.24
C ALA A 356 24.58 -37.84 -8.16
N VAL A 357 24.94 -39.09 -7.89
CA VAL A 357 24.00 -40.18 -7.66
C VAL A 357 24.43 -40.96 -6.43
N GLY A 358 23.50 -41.25 -5.52
CA GLY A 358 23.79 -42.00 -4.31
C GLY A 358 23.97 -43.49 -4.60
N THR A 359 22.97 -44.09 -5.24
CA THR A 359 23.01 -45.50 -5.66
C THR A 359 22.73 -45.58 -7.15
N PHE A 360 23.64 -46.17 -7.93
CA PHE A 360 23.38 -46.56 -9.31
C PHE A 360 23.70 -48.04 -9.52
N LYS A 361 22.66 -48.85 -9.70
CA LYS A 361 22.79 -50.31 -9.75
C LYS A 361 21.87 -50.91 -10.81
N ASP A 362 22.40 -51.83 -11.61
CA ASP A 362 21.61 -52.68 -12.52
C ASP A 362 21.33 -54.06 -11.86
N GLN A 363 20.86 -55.09 -12.55
CA GLN A 363 20.56 -56.40 -11.94
C GLN A 363 21.77 -57.24 -11.46
N GLY A 364 23.00 -56.86 -11.79
CA GLY A 364 24.23 -57.45 -11.22
C GLY A 364 24.68 -58.78 -11.80
N TRP A 365 24.00 -59.24 -12.85
CA TRP A 365 24.38 -60.35 -13.70
C TRP A 365 24.17 -59.99 -15.17
N GLY A 366 24.88 -60.71 -16.06
CA GLY A 366 24.80 -60.50 -17.51
C GLY A 366 25.36 -59.14 -17.97
N ASN A 367 24.94 -58.68 -19.15
CA ASN A 367 25.54 -57.55 -19.86
C ASN A 367 25.28 -56.14 -19.26
N CYS A 368 24.72 -56.03 -18.05
CA CYS A 368 24.49 -54.80 -17.27
C CYS A 368 24.42 -53.50 -18.12
N LYS A 369 23.29 -53.32 -18.81
CA LYS A 369 23.14 -52.31 -19.88
C LYS A 369 22.49 -51.00 -19.41
N GLY A 370 22.28 -50.84 -18.11
CA GLY A 370 21.77 -49.61 -17.52
C GLY A 370 22.64 -48.40 -17.89
N ASN A 371 22.01 -47.30 -18.31
CA ASN A 371 22.69 -46.02 -18.56
C ASN A 371 21.83 -44.85 -18.04
N LEU A 372 22.51 -43.76 -17.63
CA LEU A 372 21.89 -42.50 -17.25
C LEU A 372 22.32 -41.40 -18.23
N TYR A 373 21.37 -40.58 -18.64
CA TYR A 373 21.55 -39.52 -19.61
C TYR A 373 21.01 -38.20 -19.09
N LEU A 374 21.74 -37.13 -19.38
CA LEU A 374 21.26 -35.77 -19.23
C LEU A 374 21.02 -35.19 -20.62
N THR A 375 19.77 -34.86 -20.92
CA THR A 375 19.35 -34.39 -22.24
C THR A 375 18.94 -32.92 -22.15
N LEU A 376 19.55 -32.06 -22.98
CA LEU A 376 19.22 -30.65 -23.15
C LEU A 376 18.14 -30.50 -24.22
N LEU A 377 17.08 -29.77 -23.91
CA LEU A 377 15.90 -29.59 -24.75
C LEU A 377 15.60 -28.10 -24.98
N GLU A 378 15.17 -27.76 -26.18
CA GLU A 378 14.55 -26.48 -26.53
C GLU A 378 13.13 -26.77 -27.06
N GLY A 379 12.12 -26.54 -26.21
CA GLY A 379 10.79 -27.06 -26.46
C GLY A 379 10.80 -28.60 -26.48
N ASP A 380 10.41 -29.18 -27.61
CA ASP A 380 10.43 -30.64 -27.84
C ASP A 380 11.68 -31.12 -28.59
N THR A 381 12.58 -30.21 -28.98
CA THR A 381 13.78 -30.54 -29.76
C THR A 381 14.95 -30.87 -28.85
N VAL A 382 15.60 -32.01 -29.07
CA VAL A 382 16.82 -32.40 -28.36
C VAL A 382 18.03 -31.69 -28.96
N LEU A 383 18.68 -30.82 -28.19
CA LEU A 383 19.88 -30.09 -28.60
C LEU A 383 21.17 -30.88 -28.33
N ALA A 384 21.25 -31.50 -27.16
CA ALA A 384 22.41 -32.29 -26.75
C ALA A 384 21.99 -33.40 -25.78
N CYS A 385 22.72 -34.51 -25.78
CA CYS A 385 22.48 -35.59 -24.84
C CYS A 385 23.82 -36.15 -24.37
N ARG A 386 24.04 -36.17 -23.06
CA ARG A 386 25.26 -36.67 -22.43
C ARG A 386 24.96 -37.95 -21.66
N ASN A 387 25.61 -39.04 -22.02
CA ASN A 387 25.69 -40.22 -21.14
C ASN A 387 26.62 -39.89 -19.97
N LEU A 388 26.11 -39.96 -18.75
CA LEU A 388 26.79 -39.49 -17.55
C LEU A 388 27.89 -40.45 -17.08
N TYR A 389 27.58 -41.75 -17.04
CA TYR A 389 28.48 -42.75 -16.43
C TYR A 389 28.83 -43.92 -17.36
N GLY A 390 28.35 -43.90 -18.61
CA GLY A 390 28.52 -45.01 -19.55
C GLY A 390 27.76 -46.27 -19.12
N THR A 391 28.09 -47.40 -19.75
CA THR A 391 27.61 -48.70 -19.29
C THR A 391 28.36 -49.07 -18.02
N TYR A 392 27.62 -49.19 -16.92
CA TYR A 392 28.20 -49.39 -15.60
C TYR A 392 28.70 -50.83 -15.42
N ARG A 393 29.92 -51.11 -15.89
CA ARG A 393 30.56 -52.43 -15.85
C ARG A 393 31.97 -52.36 -15.27
N THR A 394 32.33 -53.37 -14.49
CA THR A 394 33.75 -53.73 -14.22
C THR A 394 34.16 -54.89 -15.14
N ASN A 395 35.46 -55.22 -15.16
CA ASN A 395 36.07 -56.21 -16.06
C ASN A 395 35.64 -57.68 -15.82
N GLY A 396 34.44 -57.91 -15.25
CA GLY A 396 33.91 -59.24 -14.90
C GLY A 396 32.39 -59.31 -14.75
N TYR A 397 31.62 -58.46 -15.43
CA TYR A 397 30.13 -58.42 -15.38
C TYR A 397 29.52 -58.12 -14.00
N GLN A 398 30.33 -57.64 -13.04
CA GLN A 398 29.89 -57.19 -11.73
C GLN A 398 29.70 -55.66 -11.72
N HIS A 399 28.82 -55.18 -10.84
CA HIS A 399 28.65 -53.74 -10.60
C HIS A 399 29.96 -53.08 -10.19
N GLY A 400 30.22 -51.91 -10.78
CA GLY A 400 31.29 -51.03 -10.31
C GLY A 400 31.00 -50.43 -8.94
N PRO A 401 32.04 -49.86 -8.30
CA PRO A 401 31.85 -49.01 -7.12
C PRO A 401 31.04 -47.77 -7.51
N GLN A 402 30.24 -47.25 -6.57
CA GLN A 402 29.35 -46.10 -6.80
C GLN A 402 30.06 -45.01 -7.61
N PRO A 403 29.42 -44.48 -8.66
CA PRO A 403 30.10 -43.53 -9.53
C PRO A 403 30.38 -42.23 -8.77
N PRO A 404 31.55 -41.61 -8.98
CA PRO A 404 31.86 -40.33 -8.35
C PRO A 404 30.95 -39.22 -8.90
N PRO A 405 30.75 -38.13 -8.15
CA PRO A 405 30.10 -36.94 -8.67
C PRO A 405 30.79 -36.43 -9.94
N LEU A 406 29.98 -36.02 -10.92
CA LEU A 406 30.42 -35.56 -12.22
C LEU A 406 30.17 -34.06 -12.36
N THR A 407 31.20 -33.31 -12.74
CA THR A 407 31.07 -31.88 -13.06
C THR A 407 31.22 -31.68 -14.56
N LEU A 408 30.14 -31.28 -15.22
CA LEU A 408 30.12 -30.92 -16.63
C LEU A 408 30.50 -29.45 -16.77
N SER A 409 31.56 -29.19 -17.53
CA SER A 409 32.08 -27.84 -17.75
C SER A 409 31.67 -27.28 -19.12
N GLY A 410 31.95 -26.00 -19.37
CA GLY A 410 31.56 -25.30 -20.61
C GLY A 410 32.13 -25.87 -21.93
N SER A 411 33.02 -26.86 -21.89
CA SER A 411 33.49 -27.58 -23.07
C SER A 411 32.49 -28.63 -23.57
N GLU A 412 31.57 -29.10 -22.73
CA GLU A 412 30.60 -30.12 -23.11
C GLU A 412 29.37 -29.50 -23.79
N ASP A 413 28.84 -30.17 -24.81
CA ASP A 413 27.72 -29.67 -25.62
C ASP A 413 26.46 -29.38 -24.79
N VAL A 414 26.21 -30.18 -23.75
CA VAL A 414 25.08 -29.97 -22.83
C VAL A 414 25.18 -28.68 -22.03
N VAL A 415 26.37 -28.09 -21.86
CA VAL A 415 26.58 -26.78 -21.22
C VAL A 415 26.70 -25.69 -22.28
N ARG A 416 27.51 -25.94 -23.32
CA ARG A 416 27.85 -24.97 -24.37
C ARG A 416 26.65 -24.54 -25.22
N LEU A 417 25.73 -25.47 -25.52
CA LEU A 417 24.54 -25.20 -26.34
C LEU A 417 23.34 -24.70 -25.53
N ALA A 418 23.47 -24.61 -24.21
CA ALA A 418 22.38 -24.21 -23.33
C ALA A 418 22.10 -22.71 -23.45
N LYS A 419 20.90 -22.37 -23.94
CA LYS A 419 20.42 -21.00 -24.13
C LYS A 419 19.23 -20.70 -23.20
N PRO A 420 18.99 -19.42 -22.83
CA PRO A 420 17.76 -19.02 -22.15
C PRO A 420 16.52 -19.63 -22.82
N GLY A 421 15.66 -20.28 -22.04
CA GLY A 421 14.47 -20.99 -22.51
C GLY A 421 14.63 -22.51 -22.64
N CYS A 422 15.86 -23.05 -22.64
CA CYS A 422 16.11 -24.49 -22.66
C CYS A 422 15.79 -25.16 -21.31
N CYS A 423 15.62 -26.48 -21.29
CA CYS A 423 15.52 -27.25 -20.04
C CYS A 423 16.34 -28.54 -20.12
N TYR A 424 16.68 -29.10 -18.97
CA TYR A 424 17.37 -30.37 -18.86
C TYR A 424 16.40 -31.47 -18.44
N ARG A 425 16.55 -32.65 -19.02
CA ARG A 425 15.77 -33.84 -18.69
C ARG A 425 16.69 -34.98 -18.32
N MET A 426 16.37 -35.63 -17.20
CA MET A 426 17.02 -36.86 -16.78
C MET A 426 16.35 -38.04 -17.47
N GLU A 427 17.13 -38.79 -18.23
CA GLU A 427 16.69 -39.99 -18.94
C GLU A 427 17.52 -41.20 -18.50
N TYR A 428 16.94 -42.39 -18.60
CA TYR A 428 17.63 -43.64 -18.30
C TYR A 428 17.19 -44.75 -19.23
N THR A 429 18.03 -45.78 -19.39
CA THR A 429 17.69 -46.98 -20.15
C THR A 429 17.83 -48.21 -19.26
N VAL A 430 16.84 -49.08 -19.29
CA VAL A 430 16.92 -50.43 -18.70
C VAL A 430 17.25 -51.41 -19.82
N GLY A 431 18.30 -52.21 -19.63
CA GLY A 431 18.72 -53.20 -20.62
C GLY A 431 17.60 -54.15 -21.05
N ALA A 432 17.59 -54.58 -22.31
CA ALA A 432 16.79 -55.71 -22.78
C ALA A 432 17.57 -57.03 -22.66
N GLY A 433 16.85 -58.09 -22.29
CA GLY A 433 17.42 -59.43 -22.12
C GLY A 433 16.78 -60.32 -21.04
N GLY A 434 15.70 -59.87 -20.38
CA GLY A 434 15.02 -60.64 -19.34
C GLY A 434 15.71 -60.50 -17.97
N GLY A 435 14.96 -60.09 -16.95
CA GLY A 435 15.49 -59.96 -15.58
C GLY A 435 16.29 -58.70 -15.28
N HIS A 436 16.26 -57.69 -16.16
CA HIS A 436 16.92 -56.40 -15.92
C HIS A 436 16.15 -55.56 -14.89
N VAL A 437 16.87 -54.96 -13.94
CA VAL A 437 16.32 -54.09 -12.89
C VAL A 437 17.30 -52.95 -12.65
N LEU A 438 16.92 -51.74 -13.05
CA LEU A 438 17.69 -50.53 -12.79
C LEU A 438 17.21 -49.90 -11.48
N VAL A 439 18.15 -49.59 -10.60
CA VAL A 439 17.94 -48.88 -9.34
C VAL A 439 18.81 -47.63 -9.35
N VAL A 440 18.17 -46.47 -9.24
CA VAL A 440 18.81 -45.16 -9.10
C VAL A 440 18.27 -44.51 -7.83
N GLU A 441 19.12 -44.16 -6.88
CA GLU A 441 18.71 -43.48 -5.65
C GLU A 441 19.49 -42.19 -5.46
N ASN A 442 18.82 -41.17 -4.92
CA ASN A 442 19.40 -39.88 -4.57
C ASN A 442 20.18 -39.25 -5.74
N TRP A 443 19.60 -39.27 -6.93
CA TRP A 443 20.17 -38.55 -8.06
C TRP A 443 19.91 -37.06 -7.90
N THR A 444 20.93 -36.25 -8.10
CA THR A 444 20.86 -34.79 -8.01
C THR A 444 21.60 -34.17 -9.19
N CYS A 445 21.03 -33.11 -9.74
CA CYS A 445 21.63 -32.31 -10.79
C CYS A 445 21.47 -30.83 -10.42
N THR A 446 22.61 -30.17 -10.24
CA THR A 446 22.72 -28.77 -9.87
C THR A 446 23.25 -28.00 -11.07
N ILE A 447 22.40 -27.14 -11.64
CA ILE A 447 22.72 -26.32 -12.81
C ILE A 447 23.08 -24.92 -12.30
N HIS A 448 24.30 -24.49 -12.59
CA HIS A 448 24.77 -23.16 -12.23
C HIS A 448 24.74 -22.25 -13.44
N GLU A 449 23.81 -21.30 -13.42
CA GLU A 449 23.73 -20.24 -14.40
C GLU A 449 24.83 -19.20 -14.20
N ARG A 450 25.36 -18.64 -15.30
CA ARG A 450 26.33 -17.54 -15.27
C ARG A 450 25.70 -16.26 -15.79
N LYS A 451 26.04 -15.13 -15.16
CA LYS A 451 25.68 -13.80 -15.67
C LYS A 451 26.32 -13.62 -17.06
N GLN A 452 25.56 -13.20 -18.06
CA GLN A 452 26.16 -12.78 -19.33
C GLN A 452 27.11 -11.62 -19.04
N PRO A 453 28.33 -11.61 -19.60
CA PRO A 453 29.16 -10.41 -19.54
C PRO A 453 28.38 -9.28 -20.23
N GLU A 454 28.20 -8.16 -19.53
CA GLU A 454 27.63 -6.96 -20.15
C GLU A 454 28.48 -6.64 -21.39
N PRO A 455 27.86 -6.21 -22.51
CA PRO A 455 28.63 -5.76 -23.66
C PRO A 455 29.54 -4.65 -23.18
N SER A 456 30.84 -4.94 -23.15
CA SER A 456 31.88 -3.97 -22.81
C SER A 456 31.64 -2.76 -23.71
N THR A 457 31.42 -1.61 -23.08
CA THR A 457 31.55 -0.30 -23.71
C THR A 457 32.98 -0.22 -24.21
N GLU A 458 33.18 -0.56 -25.50
CA GLU A 458 34.42 -0.25 -26.19
C GLU A 458 34.61 1.26 -26.11
N PRO A 459 35.74 1.76 -25.60
CA PRO A 459 36.05 3.17 -25.72
C PRO A 459 36.13 3.50 -27.20
N THR A 460 35.27 4.42 -27.62
CA THR A 460 35.18 4.94 -28.97
C THR A 460 36.57 5.47 -29.35
N ASN A 461 37.22 4.81 -30.31
CA ASN A 461 38.45 5.30 -30.91
C ASN A 461 38.17 6.70 -31.48
N GLU A 462 38.74 7.73 -30.87
CA GLU A 462 38.88 9.04 -31.49
C GLU A 462 39.67 8.89 -32.80
N PRO A 463 39.17 9.40 -33.93
CA PRO A 463 39.97 9.42 -35.15
C PRO A 463 41.13 10.41 -34.96
N SER A 464 42.34 9.87 -34.99
CA SER A 464 43.59 10.63 -35.04
C SER A 464 43.56 11.52 -36.28
N ASN A 465 43.63 12.83 -36.05
CA ASN A 465 43.74 13.84 -37.08
C ASN A 465 45.14 13.74 -37.73
N GLU A 466 45.28 12.93 -38.77
CA GLU A 466 46.45 12.95 -39.64
C GLU A 466 46.38 14.20 -40.53
N LEU A 467 47.17 15.21 -40.18
CA LEU A 467 47.51 16.31 -41.07
C LEU A 467 48.23 15.74 -42.31
N SER A 468 47.54 15.76 -43.44
CA SER A 468 48.12 15.62 -44.77
C SER A 468 49.04 16.81 -45.06
N ASN A 469 50.35 16.61 -44.95
CA ASN A 469 51.35 17.49 -45.56
C ASN A 469 51.49 17.11 -47.03
N GLU A 470 50.85 17.87 -47.92
CA GLU A 470 51.23 17.92 -49.34
C GLU A 470 52.45 18.85 -49.51
N PRO A 471 53.49 18.46 -50.28
CA PRO A 471 54.57 19.37 -50.63
C PRO A 471 54.15 20.26 -51.81
N SER A 472 54.22 21.57 -51.58
CA SER A 472 54.12 22.60 -52.60
C SER A 472 55.27 22.49 -53.60
N ASN A 473 54.93 22.24 -54.86
CA ASN A 473 55.85 22.31 -55.99
C ASN A 473 55.39 23.47 -56.88
N GLU A 474 56.16 24.57 -56.86
CA GLU A 474 56.11 25.58 -57.91
C GLU A 474 57.52 25.82 -58.48
N PRO A 475 57.64 26.20 -59.77
CA PRO A 475 58.85 26.01 -60.55
C PRO A 475 59.67 27.30 -60.72
N GLY A 476 60.97 27.13 -60.99
CA GLY A 476 61.81 28.12 -61.66
C GLY A 476 62.93 28.71 -60.81
N ASN A 477 64.17 28.25 -61.01
CA ASN A 477 65.14 28.80 -61.98
C ASN A 477 66.46 28.03 -61.86
#